data_AF-A0A068RHK3-F1
#
_entry.id   AF-A0A068RHK3-F1
#
_cell.length_a   1.000
_cell.length_b   1.000
_cell.length_c   1.000
_cell.angle_alpha   90.00
_cell.angle_beta   90.00
_cell.angle_gamma   90.00
#
_symmetry.space_group_name_H-M   'P 1'
#
loop_
_entity.id
_entity.type
_entity.pdbx_description
1 polymer ?
#
loop_
_entity_poly.entity_id
_entity_poly.type
_entity_poly.pdbx_seq_one_letter_code
_entity_poly.pdbx_strand_id
1 'polypeptide(L)'
;MLSLLSLLTFLFFSFSLAVPVPGTSNTKSTTTTTTTTTTSTAVSDNDLVMIRDTIEGFYETIVDEVLSTHTENLLVQLTHSSAGRRMHLLQSQAMQLSDRPIPGTCVAKLGSNIGRRIHEQNALVFGSIQTVVSETLPAVWPDYPTNDMGRHRMVNQQQQLLEQDDAIDDSSMVAQHEVASALYSLNMAVSYHLLNVYDKFDLENELRQDLAACVEQQQQQLDIKQLEQKEDEGIIAYLSGLASRALQRFVQLNHGCPGAAFLKSHMQAVRIDLQTELEARVGDLVTILYNDLYDQAAF
;
A
#
# COMPACT_ATOMS: atom_id res chain seq x y z
N MET A 1 20.31 -15.61 20.02
CA MET A 1 19.16 -15.25 19.16
C MET A 1 19.31 -13.81 18.73
N LEU A 2 20.19 -13.56 17.75
CA LEU A 2 20.43 -12.27 17.09
C LEU A 2 21.18 -12.62 15.80
N SER A 3 20.44 -12.97 14.73
CA SER A 3 21.05 -13.12 13.38
C SER A 3 20.05 -13.19 12.21
N LEU A 4 18.74 -13.01 12.42
CA LEU A 4 17.76 -13.03 11.32
C LEU A 4 17.24 -11.64 10.94
N LEU A 5 17.28 -10.66 11.85
CA LEU A 5 16.86 -9.28 11.56
C LEU A 5 17.83 -8.51 10.65
N SER A 6 19.12 -8.88 10.61
CA SER A 6 20.14 -8.19 9.80
C SER A 6 20.15 -8.63 8.33
N LEU A 7 19.53 -9.77 7.99
CA LEU A 7 19.49 -10.25 6.61
C LEU A 7 18.30 -9.67 5.81
N LEU A 8 17.25 -9.21 6.50
CA LEU A 8 16.07 -8.63 5.87
C LEU A 8 16.28 -7.16 5.48
N THR A 9 17.13 -6.41 6.19
CA THR A 9 17.44 -5.01 5.85
C THR A 9 18.30 -4.84 4.60
N PHE A 10 19.01 -5.89 4.16
CA PHE A 10 19.86 -5.83 2.96
C PHE A 10 19.11 -6.04 1.63
N LEU A 11 17.84 -6.47 1.65
CA LEU A 11 17.05 -6.67 0.43
C LEU A 11 16.10 -5.50 0.10
N PHE A 12 15.96 -4.51 0.98
CA PHE A 12 15.08 -3.36 0.77
C PHE A 12 15.78 -2.07 0.29
N PHE A 13 17.12 -2.03 0.31
CA PHE A 13 17.90 -0.89 -0.20
C PHE A 13 18.58 -1.26 -1.51
N SER A 14 17.89 -1.08 -2.64
CA SER A 14 18.47 -0.75 -3.96
C SER A 14 17.36 -0.80 -5.01
N PHE A 15 16.85 0.34 -5.46
CA PHE A 15 16.53 0.68 -6.86
C PHE A 15 15.72 1.99 -6.90
N SER A 16 16.36 3.13 -6.58
CA SER A 16 15.89 4.43 -7.07
C SER A 16 16.53 4.68 -8.44
N LEU A 17 15.82 4.34 -9.52
CA LEU A 17 16.19 4.74 -10.87
C LEU A 17 15.72 6.19 -11.08
N ALA A 18 16.69 7.11 -11.03
CA ALA A 18 16.53 8.48 -11.50
C ALA A 18 16.29 8.49 -13.02
N VAL A 19 15.16 9.06 -13.45
CA VAL A 19 14.92 9.43 -14.84
C VAL A 19 15.16 10.94 -14.97
N PRO A 20 16.07 11.40 -15.85
CA PRO A 20 16.28 12.83 -16.08
C PRO A 20 15.31 13.34 -17.15
N VAL A 21 14.69 14.49 -16.90
CA VAL A 21 14.00 15.27 -17.95
C VAL A 21 14.74 16.60 -18.15
N PRO A 22 15.11 16.98 -19.39
CA PRO A 22 15.94 18.16 -19.65
C PRO A 22 15.13 19.44 -19.90
N GLY A 23 15.53 20.51 -19.21
CA GLY A 23 15.70 21.89 -19.67
C GLY A 23 14.54 22.67 -20.31
N THR A 24 14.26 23.86 -19.77
CA THR A 24 14.37 25.13 -20.52
C THR A 24 14.52 26.33 -19.57
N SER A 25 15.17 27.35 -20.09
CA SER A 25 15.85 28.44 -19.37
C SER A 25 15.05 29.75 -19.39
N ASN A 26 15.19 30.50 -18.29
CA ASN A 26 15.17 31.97 -18.16
C ASN A 26 14.03 32.80 -18.77
N THR A 27 13.33 33.57 -17.92
CA THR A 27 13.22 35.03 -18.14
C THR A 27 13.16 35.79 -16.81
N LYS A 28 14.15 36.68 -16.64
CA LYS A 28 14.28 37.68 -15.59
C LYS A 28 13.26 38.80 -15.80
N SER A 29 12.59 39.24 -14.74
CA SER A 29 12.02 40.59 -14.67
C SER A 29 12.06 41.11 -13.25
N THR A 30 12.94 42.09 -13.07
CA THR A 30 13.09 43.00 -11.94
C THR A 30 11.97 44.03 -12.00
N THR A 31 11.22 44.25 -10.92
CA THR A 31 10.60 45.57 -10.66
C THR A 31 10.56 45.82 -9.15
N THR A 32 10.94 47.05 -8.82
CA THR A 32 11.35 47.58 -7.52
C THR A 32 10.14 48.12 -6.73
N THR A 33 10.09 47.74 -5.46
CA THR A 33 9.61 48.45 -4.24
C THR A 33 8.39 49.38 -4.32
N THR A 34 7.35 49.06 -3.53
CA THR A 34 6.70 50.08 -2.67
C THR A 34 6.29 49.43 -1.36
N THR A 35 7.01 49.81 -0.31
CA THR A 35 6.81 49.42 1.09
C THR A 35 5.51 50.04 1.60
N THR A 36 4.54 49.21 1.98
CA THR A 36 3.48 49.61 2.91
C THR A 36 3.43 48.56 4.01
N THR A 37 3.82 49.00 5.20
CA THR A 37 3.95 48.19 6.40
C THR A 37 2.57 47.86 6.95
N THR A 38 2.05 46.71 6.54
CA THR A 38 1.07 45.94 7.31
C THR A 38 1.71 44.57 7.50
N THR A 39 2.09 44.27 8.74
CA THR A 39 2.61 42.97 9.18
C THR A 39 1.53 41.90 9.03
N SER A 40 1.37 41.37 7.81
CA SER A 40 0.86 40.02 7.59
C SER A 40 2.06 39.09 7.62
N THR A 41 2.19 38.28 8.66
CA THR A 41 3.09 37.13 8.67
C THR A 41 2.58 36.13 7.64
N ALA A 42 3.04 36.29 6.39
CA ALA A 42 2.83 35.31 5.34
C ALA A 42 3.30 33.93 5.85
N VAL A 43 2.42 32.93 5.74
CA VAL A 43 2.77 31.53 5.96
C VAL A 43 4.03 31.23 5.15
N SER A 44 5.07 30.74 5.85
CA SER A 44 6.27 30.29 5.15
C SER A 44 5.90 29.04 4.36
N ASP A 45 6.32 28.93 3.10
CA ASP A 45 6.13 27.72 2.28
C ASP A 45 6.54 26.43 3.03
N ASN A 46 7.44 26.55 4.02
CA ASN A 46 7.85 25.46 4.91
C ASN A 46 6.71 24.89 5.79
N ASP A 47 5.79 25.71 6.30
CA ASP A 47 4.74 25.26 7.22
C ASP A 47 3.70 24.40 6.47
N LEU A 48 3.45 24.71 5.20
CA LEU A 48 2.56 23.94 4.34
C LEU A 48 3.13 22.58 3.97
N VAL A 49 4.44 22.52 3.76
CA VAL A 49 5.15 21.26 3.55
C VAL A 49 5.05 20.41 4.82
N MET A 50 5.25 20.99 6.01
CA MET A 50 5.13 20.23 7.26
C MET A 50 3.73 19.64 7.49
N ILE A 51 2.66 20.42 7.32
CA ILE A 51 1.27 19.92 7.49
C ILE A 51 1.01 18.75 6.56
N ARG A 52 1.41 18.90 5.29
CA ARG A 52 1.25 17.87 4.28
C ARG A 52 2.06 16.62 4.63
N ASP A 53 3.32 16.78 5.02
CA ASP A 53 4.19 15.66 5.41
C ASP A 53 3.63 14.91 6.63
N THR A 54 3.07 15.63 7.60
CA THR A 54 2.37 15.02 8.75
C THR A 54 1.15 14.20 8.31
N ILE A 55 0.34 14.71 7.38
CA ILE A 55 -0.81 13.99 6.82
C ILE A 55 -0.37 12.76 6.03
N GLU A 56 0.66 12.89 5.19
CA GLU A 56 1.20 11.77 4.41
C GLU A 56 1.75 10.68 5.35
N GLY A 57 2.57 11.07 6.33
CA GLY A 57 3.15 10.14 7.32
C GLY A 57 2.09 9.43 8.18
N PHE A 58 0.96 10.09 8.46
CA PHE A 58 -0.18 9.47 9.13
C PHE A 58 -0.76 8.30 8.31
N TYR A 59 -1.04 8.53 7.02
CA TYR A 59 -1.57 7.48 6.14
C TYR A 59 -0.54 6.37 5.88
N GLU A 60 0.73 6.73 5.69
CA GLU A 60 1.81 5.76 5.52
C GLU A 60 1.91 4.80 6.71
N THR A 61 1.80 5.33 7.93
CA THR A 61 1.84 4.52 9.15
C THR A 61 0.70 3.50 9.20
N ILE A 62 -0.53 3.91 8.90
CA ILE A 62 -1.70 3.01 8.90
C ILE A 62 -1.56 1.94 7.83
N VAL A 63 -1.20 2.35 6.61
CA VAL A 63 -1.02 1.43 5.48
C VAL A 63 0.10 0.44 5.78
N ASP A 64 1.22 0.88 6.35
CA ASP A 64 2.32 0.00 6.73
C ASP A 64 1.93 -1.00 7.80
N GLU A 65 1.30 -0.55 8.88
CA GLU A 65 0.89 -1.41 9.98
C GLU A 65 -0.05 -2.53 9.50
N VAL A 66 -1.09 -2.18 8.74
CA VAL A 66 -2.07 -3.15 8.23
C VAL A 66 -1.43 -4.08 7.20
N LEU A 67 -0.77 -3.54 6.17
CA LEU A 67 -0.24 -4.35 5.08
C LEU A 67 0.92 -5.24 5.55
N SER A 68 1.81 -4.75 6.41
CA SER A 68 2.92 -5.53 6.95
C SER A 68 2.43 -6.68 7.83
N THR A 69 1.49 -6.41 8.75
CA THR A 69 0.90 -7.42 9.65
C THR A 69 0.26 -8.56 8.86
N HIS A 70 -0.56 -8.22 7.86
CA HIS A 70 -1.21 -9.21 7.03
C HIS A 70 -0.21 -9.98 6.16
N THR A 71 0.77 -9.30 5.57
CA THR A 71 1.83 -9.93 4.78
C THR A 71 2.64 -10.91 5.63
N GLU A 72 3.01 -10.52 6.85
CA GLU A 72 3.71 -11.38 7.79
C GLU A 72 2.87 -12.61 8.14
N ASN A 73 1.61 -12.44 8.50
CA ASN A 73 0.69 -13.54 8.83
C ASN A 73 0.60 -14.56 7.68
N LEU A 74 0.50 -14.08 6.45
CA LEU A 74 0.45 -14.93 5.27
C LEU A 74 1.78 -15.67 5.05
N LEU A 75 2.91 -14.96 5.14
CA LEU A 75 4.23 -15.56 4.97
C LEU A 75 4.51 -16.59 6.06
N VAL A 76 4.13 -16.34 7.31
CA VAL A 76 4.21 -17.30 8.41
C VAL A 76 3.37 -18.53 8.09
N GLN A 77 2.12 -18.35 7.64
CA GLN A 77 1.26 -19.46 7.25
C GLN A 77 1.88 -20.32 6.14
N LEU A 78 2.50 -19.69 5.13
CA LEU A 78 3.14 -20.38 4.01
C LEU A 78 4.47 -21.04 4.40
N THR A 79 5.27 -20.43 5.27
CA THR A 79 6.62 -20.90 5.59
C THR A 79 6.65 -21.92 6.74
N HIS A 80 5.82 -21.73 7.77
CA HIS A 80 5.74 -22.62 8.94
C HIS A 80 4.85 -23.85 8.70
N SER A 81 4.07 -23.88 7.62
CA SER A 81 3.33 -25.08 7.23
C SER A 81 4.28 -26.23 6.85
N SER A 82 3.95 -27.45 7.27
CA SER A 82 4.68 -28.65 6.83
C SER A 82 4.67 -28.74 5.30
N ALA A 83 5.72 -29.33 4.71
CA ALA A 83 5.87 -29.37 3.25
C ALA A 83 4.63 -29.96 2.53
N GLY A 84 4.03 -31.03 3.09
CA GLY A 84 2.79 -31.61 2.58
C GLY A 84 1.58 -30.69 2.71
N ARG A 85 1.40 -30.04 3.87
CA ARG A 85 0.30 -29.09 4.10
C ARG A 85 0.40 -27.87 3.20
N ARG A 86 1.60 -27.31 3.07
CA ARG A 86 1.91 -26.19 2.19
C ARG A 86 1.60 -26.53 0.72
N MET A 87 2.09 -27.69 0.26
CA MET A 87 1.81 -28.12 -1.11
C MET A 87 0.32 -28.33 -1.34
N HIS A 88 -0.39 -28.91 -0.37
CA HIS A 88 -1.85 -29.07 -0.47
C HIS A 88 -2.59 -27.72 -0.55
N LEU A 89 -2.20 -26.75 0.28
CA LEU A 89 -2.76 -25.39 0.28
C LEU A 89 -2.49 -24.69 -1.07
N LEU A 90 -1.25 -24.71 -1.55
CA LEU A 90 -0.88 -24.12 -2.84
C LEU A 90 -1.55 -24.85 -4.01
N GLN A 91 -1.64 -26.18 -3.98
CA GLN A 91 -2.34 -26.97 -5.00
C GLN A 91 -3.82 -26.60 -5.05
N SER A 92 -4.45 -26.48 -3.89
CA SER A 92 -5.86 -26.11 -3.81
C SER A 92 -6.12 -24.71 -4.39
N GLN A 93 -5.22 -23.76 -4.13
CA GLN A 93 -5.31 -22.42 -4.69
C GLN A 93 -5.01 -22.41 -6.20
N ALA A 94 -4.01 -23.17 -6.65
CA ALA A 94 -3.69 -23.31 -8.07
C ALA A 94 -4.88 -23.87 -8.88
N MET A 95 -5.64 -24.80 -8.30
CA MET A 95 -6.87 -25.34 -8.89
C MET A 95 -8.02 -24.34 -8.95
N GLN A 96 -8.04 -23.30 -8.11
CA GLN A 96 -9.00 -22.19 -8.24
C GLN A 96 -8.56 -21.19 -9.31
N LEU A 97 -7.25 -21.00 -9.48
CA LEU A 97 -6.71 -20.04 -10.42
C LEU A 97 -6.76 -20.55 -11.88
N SER A 98 -6.80 -21.87 -12.09
CA SER A 98 -6.74 -22.50 -13.41
C SER A 98 -7.71 -23.67 -13.54
N ASP A 99 -8.42 -23.72 -14.66
CA ASP A 99 -9.29 -24.85 -15.05
C ASP A 99 -8.49 -26.09 -15.50
N ARG A 100 -7.19 -25.92 -15.75
CA ARG A 100 -6.31 -26.99 -16.23
C ARG A 100 -5.44 -27.53 -15.09
N PRO A 101 -5.12 -28.83 -15.10
CA PRO A 101 -4.16 -29.42 -14.18
C PRO A 101 -2.82 -28.67 -14.25
N ILE A 102 -2.39 -28.11 -13.12
CA ILE A 102 -1.10 -27.43 -13.00
C ILE A 102 -0.02 -28.44 -12.58
N PRO A 103 1.13 -28.50 -13.26
CA PRO A 103 2.26 -29.32 -12.83
C PRO A 103 2.73 -28.94 -11.43
N GLY A 104 3.10 -29.93 -10.61
CA GLY A 104 3.52 -29.70 -9.22
C GLY A 104 4.73 -28.76 -9.08
N THR A 105 5.58 -28.67 -10.11
CA THR A 105 6.70 -27.71 -10.21
C THR A 105 6.22 -26.25 -10.25
N CYS A 106 5.13 -25.98 -10.98
CA CYS A 106 4.53 -24.64 -11.01
C CYS A 106 3.76 -24.33 -9.72
N VAL A 107 3.10 -25.33 -9.12
CA VAL A 107 2.48 -25.18 -7.81
C VAL A 107 3.53 -24.87 -6.73
N ALA A 108 4.70 -25.50 -6.78
CA ALA A 108 5.80 -25.19 -5.86
C ALA A 108 6.28 -23.73 -5.95
N LYS A 109 6.22 -23.12 -7.15
CA LYS A 109 6.57 -21.71 -7.36
C LYS A 109 5.48 -20.74 -6.90
N LEU A 110 4.24 -21.19 -6.77
CA LEU A 110 3.10 -20.32 -6.45
C LEU A 110 3.30 -19.54 -5.15
N GLY A 111 3.88 -20.13 -4.11
CA GLY A 111 4.16 -19.43 -2.85
C GLY A 111 5.10 -18.22 -3.03
N SER A 112 6.11 -18.34 -3.89
CA SER A 112 7.01 -17.23 -4.21
C SER A 112 6.31 -16.16 -5.04
N ASN A 113 5.46 -16.57 -5.98
CA ASN A 113 4.69 -15.63 -6.81
C ASN A 113 3.70 -14.85 -5.96
N ILE A 114 3.01 -15.50 -5.01
CA ILE A 114 2.13 -14.83 -4.04
C ILE A 114 2.89 -13.74 -3.29
N GLY A 115 4.04 -14.07 -2.69
CA GLY A 115 4.84 -13.09 -1.95
C GLY A 115 5.26 -11.90 -2.82
N ARG A 116 5.69 -12.16 -4.06
CA ARG A 116 6.05 -11.11 -5.02
C ARG A 116 4.86 -10.21 -5.36
N ARG A 117 3.71 -10.79 -5.71
CA ARG A 117 2.53 -10.01 -6.13
C ARG A 117 1.91 -9.20 -5.00
N ILE A 118 1.94 -9.70 -3.77
CA ILE A 118 1.52 -8.94 -2.59
C ILE A 118 2.48 -7.77 -2.34
N HIS A 119 3.78 -7.97 -2.50
CA HIS A 119 4.73 -6.87 -2.38
C HIS A 119 4.49 -5.79 -3.45
N GLU A 120 4.24 -6.19 -4.70
CA GLU A 120 3.86 -5.26 -5.78
C GLU A 120 2.56 -4.51 -5.45
N GLN A 121 1.55 -5.19 -4.92
CA GLN A 121 0.30 -4.56 -4.48
C GLN A 121 0.54 -3.54 -3.37
N ASN A 122 1.30 -3.91 -2.34
CA ASN A 122 1.59 -3.01 -1.22
C ASN A 122 2.31 -1.76 -1.73
N ALA A 123 3.31 -1.92 -2.59
CA ALA A 123 4.04 -0.80 -3.19
C ALA A 123 3.12 0.15 -3.98
N LEU A 124 2.10 -0.37 -4.68
CA LEU A 124 1.12 0.47 -5.37
C LEU A 124 0.26 1.29 -4.42
N VAL A 125 -0.21 0.69 -3.32
CA VAL A 125 -0.99 1.40 -2.30
C VAL A 125 -0.15 2.49 -1.66
N PHE A 126 1.05 2.17 -1.20
CA PHE A 126 1.99 3.16 -0.63
C PHE A 126 2.30 4.29 -1.61
N GLY A 127 2.66 3.96 -2.85
CA GLY A 127 2.99 4.95 -3.86
C GLY A 127 1.83 5.88 -4.23
N SER A 128 0.59 5.51 -3.89
CA SER A 128 -0.59 6.34 -4.16
C SER A 128 -0.86 7.40 -3.09
N ILE A 129 -0.34 7.24 -1.86
CA ILE A 129 -0.63 8.11 -0.70
C ILE A 129 -0.28 9.57 -1.01
N GLN A 130 0.97 9.82 -1.40
CA GLN A 130 1.44 11.17 -1.72
C GLN A 130 0.58 11.82 -2.80
N THR A 131 0.23 11.06 -3.84
CA THR A 131 -0.57 11.56 -4.97
C THR A 131 -1.96 11.94 -4.50
N VAL A 132 -2.67 11.05 -3.79
CA VAL A 132 -4.04 11.32 -3.35
C VAL A 132 -4.11 12.44 -2.32
N VAL A 133 -3.16 12.53 -1.39
CA VAL A 133 -3.11 13.63 -0.41
C VAL A 133 -2.89 14.95 -1.12
N SER A 134 -1.94 15.02 -2.07
CA SER A 134 -1.66 16.23 -2.84
C SER A 134 -2.87 16.73 -3.63
N GLU A 135 -3.66 15.82 -4.19
CA GLU A 135 -4.83 16.15 -5.00
C GLU A 135 -6.04 16.53 -4.12
N THR A 136 -6.22 15.83 -3.00
CA THR A 136 -7.44 15.93 -2.18
C THR A 136 -7.37 17.06 -1.17
N LEU A 137 -6.20 17.27 -0.54
CA LEU A 137 -6.03 18.25 0.53
C LEU A 137 -6.44 19.68 0.10
N PRO A 138 -6.01 20.22 -1.05
CA PRO A 138 -6.46 21.54 -1.51
C PRO A 138 -7.96 21.61 -1.84
N ALA A 139 -8.58 20.48 -2.20
CA ALA A 139 -9.99 20.44 -2.58
C ALA A 139 -10.91 20.47 -1.36
N VAL A 140 -10.54 19.78 -0.27
CA VAL A 140 -11.34 19.69 0.97
C VAL A 140 -10.98 20.77 1.98
N TRP A 141 -9.79 21.35 1.87
CA TRP A 141 -9.35 22.44 2.73
C TRP A 141 -8.70 23.58 1.93
N PRO A 142 -9.45 24.33 1.09
CA PRO A 142 -8.86 25.33 0.18
C PRO A 142 -8.02 26.42 0.86
N ASP A 143 -8.34 26.74 2.12
CA ASP A 143 -7.66 27.78 2.89
C ASP A 143 -6.43 27.27 3.68
N TYR A 144 -6.12 25.96 3.64
CA TYR A 144 -4.92 25.39 4.28
C TYR A 144 -3.60 26.04 3.84
N PRO A 145 -3.41 26.47 2.56
CA PRO A 145 -2.17 27.09 2.10
C PRO A 145 -1.93 28.47 2.71
N THR A 146 -3.01 29.18 3.02
CA THR A 146 -2.92 30.54 3.54
C THR A 146 -3.05 30.59 5.04
N ASN A 147 -3.84 29.67 5.64
CA ASN A 147 -4.35 29.63 7.03
C ASN A 147 -4.44 30.98 7.76
N ASP A 148 -4.57 32.08 7.00
CA ASP A 148 -4.36 33.43 7.49
C ASP A 148 -5.60 33.84 8.26
N MET A 149 -6.78 33.38 7.83
CA MET A 149 -8.02 33.58 8.55
C MET A 149 -8.13 32.70 9.80
N GLY A 150 -7.71 31.44 9.75
CA GLY A 150 -7.67 30.56 10.93
C GLY A 150 -6.69 31.10 11.96
N ARG A 151 -5.44 31.35 11.55
CA ARG A 151 -4.39 31.91 12.40
C ARG A 151 -4.69 33.33 12.86
N HIS A 152 -5.25 34.23 12.04
CA HIS A 152 -5.65 35.56 12.51
C HIS A 152 -6.85 35.51 13.45
N ARG A 153 -7.85 34.64 13.23
CA ARG A 153 -8.93 34.44 14.20
C ARG A 153 -8.37 33.89 15.51
N MET A 154 -7.46 32.91 15.44
CA MET A 154 -6.86 32.27 16.61
C MET A 154 -5.87 33.15 17.38
N VAL A 155 -5.01 33.92 16.70
CA VAL A 155 -4.07 34.87 17.33
C VAL A 155 -4.83 36.03 17.96
N ASN A 156 -5.85 36.59 17.27
CA ASN A 156 -6.75 37.57 17.88
C ASN A 156 -7.50 36.98 19.08
N GLN A 157 -7.80 35.67 19.06
CA GLN A 157 -8.45 34.97 20.16
C GLN A 157 -7.52 34.74 21.35
N GLN A 158 -6.26 34.35 21.15
CA GLN A 158 -5.28 34.21 22.25
C GLN A 158 -5.01 35.56 22.93
N GLN A 159 -5.06 36.64 22.15
CA GLN A 159 -4.97 38.00 22.68
C GLN A 159 -6.24 38.41 23.45
N GLN A 160 -7.43 37.99 23.01
CA GLN A 160 -8.69 38.16 23.76
C GLN A 160 -8.78 37.29 25.03
N LEU A 161 -8.19 36.09 25.02
CA LEU A 161 -8.12 35.16 26.17
C LEU A 161 -7.25 35.73 27.31
N LEU A 162 -6.27 36.57 26.99
CA LEU A 162 -5.50 37.32 27.97
C LEU A 162 -6.27 38.54 28.53
N GLU A 163 -7.37 38.94 27.89
CA GLU A 163 -8.13 40.17 28.20
C GLU A 163 -9.55 39.92 28.77
N GLN A 164 -10.11 38.70 28.72
CA GLN A 164 -11.50 38.44 29.14
C GLN A 164 -11.74 37.03 29.74
N ASP A 165 -12.05 36.97 31.05
CA ASP A 165 -12.23 35.75 31.85
C ASP A 165 -13.48 34.90 31.54
N ASP A 166 -14.47 35.39 30.76
CA ASP A 166 -15.80 34.75 30.67
C ASP A 166 -16.31 34.40 29.24
N ALA A 167 -15.53 34.60 28.17
CA ALA A 167 -15.97 34.38 26.77
C ALA A 167 -15.23 33.25 26.03
N ILE A 168 -14.57 32.37 26.78
CA ILE A 168 -13.44 31.53 26.33
C ILE A 168 -13.83 30.28 25.51
N ASP A 169 -15.07 29.81 25.58
CA ASP A 169 -15.41 28.44 25.15
C ASP A 169 -15.88 28.34 23.68
N ASP A 170 -16.74 29.26 23.22
CA ASP A 170 -17.48 29.07 21.96
C ASP A 170 -16.62 29.20 20.68
N SER A 171 -15.61 30.06 20.65
CA SER A 171 -14.84 30.32 19.41
C SER A 171 -13.72 29.31 19.17
N SER A 172 -13.12 28.73 20.22
CA SER A 172 -12.06 27.70 20.08
C SER A 172 -12.67 26.41 19.54
N MET A 173 -13.87 26.09 20.03
CA MET A 173 -14.66 24.97 19.55
C MET A 173 -14.98 25.08 18.06
N VAL A 174 -15.22 26.29 17.54
CA VAL A 174 -15.50 26.51 16.10
C VAL A 174 -14.27 26.22 15.24
N ALA A 175 -13.08 26.70 15.61
CA ALA A 175 -11.85 26.45 14.87
C ALA A 175 -11.46 24.96 14.88
N GLN A 176 -11.58 24.30 16.04
CA GLN A 176 -11.42 22.85 16.17
C GLN A 176 -12.39 22.09 15.27
N HIS A 177 -13.65 22.51 15.25
CA HIS A 177 -14.69 21.88 14.46
C HIS A 177 -14.43 22.01 12.95
N GLU A 178 -13.98 23.18 12.48
CA GLU A 178 -13.62 23.40 11.07
C GLU A 178 -12.44 22.51 10.64
N VAL A 179 -11.35 22.48 11.41
CA VAL A 179 -10.17 21.62 11.15
C VAL A 179 -10.57 20.16 11.16
N ALA A 180 -11.31 19.72 12.18
CA ALA A 180 -11.78 18.35 12.27
C ALA A 180 -12.63 17.98 11.05
N SER A 181 -13.62 18.80 10.69
CA SER A 181 -14.50 18.54 9.55
C SER A 181 -13.74 18.39 8.23
N ALA A 182 -12.74 19.24 7.99
CA ALA A 182 -11.87 19.14 6.82
C ALA A 182 -11.06 17.83 6.83
N LEU A 183 -10.49 17.45 7.97
CA LEU A 183 -9.69 16.23 8.10
C LEU A 183 -10.53 14.94 8.02
N TYR A 184 -11.76 14.93 8.54
CA TYR A 184 -12.70 13.83 8.32
C TYR A 184 -13.06 13.70 6.84
N SER A 185 -13.28 14.81 6.14
CA SER A 185 -13.57 14.83 4.71
C SER A 185 -12.38 14.35 3.88
N LEU A 186 -11.17 14.78 4.23
CA LEU A 186 -9.91 14.31 3.66
C LEU A 186 -9.77 12.80 3.84
N ASN A 187 -10.00 12.31 5.07
CA ASN A 187 -9.91 10.90 5.40
C ASN A 187 -10.85 10.06 4.55
N MET A 188 -12.11 10.44 4.44
CA MET A 188 -13.07 9.73 3.60
C MET A 188 -12.60 9.61 2.14
N ALA A 189 -12.08 10.70 1.57
CA ALA A 189 -11.61 10.72 0.19
C ALA A 189 -10.32 9.91 -0.01
N VAL A 190 -9.34 10.06 0.88
CA VAL A 190 -8.08 9.30 0.85
C VAL A 190 -8.36 7.81 1.06
N SER A 191 -9.15 7.43 2.07
CA SER A 191 -9.51 6.03 2.33
C SER A 191 -10.21 5.38 1.15
N TYR A 192 -11.17 6.07 0.54
CA TYR A 192 -11.85 5.58 -0.66
C TYR A 192 -10.86 5.33 -1.80
N HIS A 193 -9.91 6.25 -2.02
CA HIS A 193 -8.89 6.09 -3.05
C HIS A 193 -7.96 4.91 -2.75
N LEU A 194 -7.42 4.80 -1.54
CA LEU A 194 -6.49 3.73 -1.16
C LEU A 194 -7.16 2.36 -1.28
N LEU A 195 -8.40 2.22 -0.83
CA LEU A 195 -9.19 0.99 -0.99
C LEU A 195 -9.45 0.67 -2.47
N ASN A 196 -9.71 1.68 -3.30
CA ASN A 196 -9.88 1.48 -4.74
C ASN A 196 -8.57 1.07 -5.44
N VAL A 197 -7.42 1.63 -5.04
CA VAL A 197 -6.10 1.20 -5.52
C VAL A 197 -5.84 -0.26 -5.12
N TYR A 198 -6.15 -0.60 -3.87
CA TYR A 198 -6.05 -1.97 -3.36
C TYR A 198 -6.94 -2.95 -4.14
N ASP A 199 -8.22 -2.62 -4.32
CA ASP A 199 -9.22 -3.45 -5.00
C ASP A 199 -8.96 -3.57 -6.52
N LYS A 200 -8.33 -2.57 -7.15
CA LYS A 200 -7.94 -2.62 -8.58
C LYS A 200 -6.82 -3.60 -8.88
N PHE A 201 -5.99 -3.92 -7.89
CA PHE A 201 -4.93 -4.91 -8.07
C PHE A 201 -5.53 -6.31 -8.05
N ASP A 202 -5.79 -6.86 -9.23
CA ASP A 202 -6.35 -8.21 -9.40
C ASP A 202 -5.29 -9.29 -9.16
N LEU A 203 -4.99 -9.53 -7.87
CA LEU A 203 -4.00 -10.52 -7.43
C LEU A 203 -4.29 -11.91 -8.01
N GLU A 204 -5.55 -12.32 -8.08
CA GLU A 204 -5.91 -13.64 -8.63
C GLU A 204 -5.57 -13.72 -10.12
N ASN A 205 -5.86 -12.68 -10.89
CA ASN A 205 -5.53 -12.65 -12.30
C ASN A 205 -4.02 -12.58 -12.55
N GLU A 206 -3.27 -11.80 -11.77
CA GLU A 206 -1.80 -11.77 -11.86
C GLU A 206 -1.18 -13.15 -11.56
N LEU A 207 -1.67 -13.84 -10.54
CA LEU A 207 -1.21 -15.20 -10.21
C LEU A 207 -1.63 -16.24 -11.25
N ARG A 208 -2.80 -16.07 -11.85
CA ARG A 208 -3.24 -16.90 -12.99
C ARG A 208 -2.30 -16.75 -14.17
N GLN A 209 -1.91 -15.52 -14.50
CA GLN A 209 -0.94 -15.25 -15.56
C GLN A 209 0.43 -15.87 -15.24
N ASP A 210 0.92 -15.71 -14.00
CA ASP A 210 2.19 -16.30 -13.56
C ASP A 210 2.18 -17.83 -13.67
N LEU A 211 1.06 -18.47 -13.30
CA LEU A 211 0.88 -19.92 -13.42
C LEU A 211 0.85 -20.36 -14.88
N ALA A 212 0.11 -19.65 -15.74
CA ALA A 212 0.04 -19.95 -17.18
C ALA A 212 1.44 -19.85 -17.82
N ALA A 213 2.17 -18.77 -17.55
CA ALA A 213 3.54 -18.59 -18.02
C ALA A 213 4.48 -19.72 -17.55
N CYS A 214 4.34 -20.17 -16.30
CA CYS A 214 5.12 -21.30 -15.80
C CYS A 214 4.81 -22.60 -16.55
N VAL A 215 3.53 -22.88 -16.81
CA VAL A 215 3.10 -24.09 -17.54
C VAL A 215 3.64 -24.07 -18.97
N GLU A 216 3.55 -22.93 -19.65
CA GLU A 216 4.07 -22.77 -21.01
C GLU A 216 5.59 -22.98 -21.08
N GLN A 217 6.33 -22.38 -20.14
CA GLN A 217 7.78 -22.57 -20.03
C GLN A 217 8.14 -24.05 -19.80
N GLN A 218 7.38 -24.76 -18.96
CA GLN A 218 7.64 -26.16 -18.70
C GLN A 218 7.33 -27.04 -19.92
N GLN A 219 6.28 -26.72 -20.67
CA GLN A 219 5.95 -27.44 -21.90
C GLN A 219 7.05 -27.26 -22.95
N GLN A 220 7.53 -26.03 -23.16
CA GLN A 220 8.63 -25.73 -24.09
C GLN A 220 9.91 -26.49 -23.71
N GLN A 221 10.25 -26.56 -22.42
CA GLN A 221 11.41 -27.33 -21.97
C GLN A 221 11.29 -28.83 -22.23
N LEU A 222 10.08 -29.39 -22.13
CA LEU A 222 9.83 -30.80 -22.46
C LEU A 222 9.95 -31.05 -23.97
N ASP A 223 9.43 -30.14 -24.79
CA ASP A 223 9.48 -30.26 -26.24
C ASP A 223 10.93 -30.19 -26.76
N ILE A 224 11.75 -29.27 -26.22
CA ILE A 224 13.18 -29.18 -26.53
C ILE A 224 13.92 -30.48 -26.13
N LYS A 225 13.67 -30.99 -24.92
CA LYS A 225 14.28 -32.27 -24.47
C LYS A 225 13.86 -33.46 -25.32
N GLN A 226 12.62 -33.49 -25.82
CA GLN A 226 12.16 -34.54 -26.73
C GLN A 226 12.77 -34.43 -28.12
N LEU A 227 13.05 -33.21 -28.60
CA LEU A 227 13.80 -32.97 -29.84
C LEU A 227 15.26 -33.43 -29.71
N GLU A 228 15.92 -33.11 -28.60
CA GLU A 228 17.29 -33.57 -28.30
C GLU A 228 17.36 -35.09 -28.12
N GLN A 229 16.35 -35.72 -27.49
CA GLN A 229 16.28 -37.17 -27.35
C GLN A 229 15.86 -37.91 -28.64
N LYS A 230 15.41 -37.21 -29.68
CA LYS A 230 15.05 -37.83 -30.96
C LYS A 230 16.26 -38.28 -31.78
N GLU A 231 17.48 -37.97 -31.33
CA GLU A 231 18.73 -38.46 -31.90
C GLU A 231 19.28 -39.73 -31.20
N ASP A 232 18.70 -40.18 -30.07
CA ASP A 232 19.06 -41.44 -29.41
C ASP A 232 17.83 -42.33 -29.19
N GLU A 233 17.77 -43.43 -29.94
CA GLU A 233 16.62 -44.33 -30.07
C GLU A 233 16.04 -44.87 -28.74
N GLY A 234 14.69 -44.88 -28.71
CA GLY A 234 13.86 -46.04 -28.37
C GLY A 234 14.22 -46.85 -27.12
N ILE A 235 13.57 -46.54 -25.99
CA ILE A 235 13.02 -47.49 -24.96
C ILE A 235 12.54 -46.73 -23.71
N ILE A 236 13.04 -45.52 -23.43
CA ILE A 236 12.75 -44.79 -22.17
C ILE A 236 11.38 -44.07 -22.16
N ALA A 237 10.76 -43.80 -23.30
CA ALA A 237 9.49 -43.05 -23.41
C ALA A 237 8.26 -43.76 -22.79
N TYR A 238 8.32 -45.07 -22.56
CA TYR A 238 7.18 -45.83 -22.04
C TYR A 238 7.02 -45.74 -20.51
N LEU A 239 8.13 -45.56 -19.77
CA LEU A 239 8.12 -45.53 -18.31
C LEU A 239 7.72 -44.16 -17.74
N SER A 240 8.07 -43.06 -18.42
CA SER A 240 7.69 -41.70 -18.00
C SER A 240 6.19 -41.41 -18.13
N GLY A 241 5.50 -42.05 -19.09
CA GLY A 241 4.06 -41.93 -19.27
C GLY A 241 3.22 -42.59 -18.17
N LEU A 242 3.76 -43.62 -17.50
CA LEU A 242 3.07 -44.35 -16.42
C LEU A 242 3.16 -43.61 -15.06
N ALA A 243 4.30 -43.00 -14.75
CA ALA A 243 4.48 -42.23 -13.52
C ALA A 243 3.58 -40.97 -13.46
N SER A 244 3.39 -40.30 -14.61
CA SER A 244 2.54 -39.10 -14.70
C SER A 244 1.05 -39.40 -14.49
N ARG A 245 0.57 -40.58 -14.93
CA ARG A 245 -0.83 -40.99 -14.76
C ARG A 245 -1.15 -41.44 -13.33
N ALA A 246 -0.18 -42.00 -12.62
CA ALA A 246 -0.35 -42.38 -11.20
C ALA A 246 -0.47 -41.15 -10.29
N LEU A 247 0.31 -40.09 -10.56
CA LEU A 247 0.23 -38.83 -9.83
C LEU A 247 -1.08 -38.06 -10.10
N GLN A 248 -1.60 -38.08 -11.34
CA GLN A 248 -2.88 -37.44 -11.66
C GLN A 248 -4.08 -38.07 -10.93
N ARG A 249 -4.06 -39.38 -10.66
CA ARG A 249 -5.16 -40.04 -9.93
C ARG A 249 -5.20 -39.74 -8.44
N PHE A 250 -4.08 -39.32 -7.83
CA PHE A 250 -4.07 -38.90 -6.42
C PHE A 250 -4.67 -37.50 -6.21
N VAL A 251 -4.73 -36.67 -7.25
CA VAL A 251 -5.25 -35.29 -7.15
C VAL A 251 -6.79 -35.23 -7.18
N GLN A 252 -7.47 -36.25 -7.70
CA GLN A 252 -8.93 -36.21 -7.90
C GLN A 252 -9.79 -36.64 -6.69
N LEU A 253 -9.20 -37.09 -5.57
CA LEU A 253 -9.97 -37.69 -4.46
C LEU A 253 -10.27 -36.79 -3.25
N ASN A 254 -9.87 -35.51 -3.24
CA ASN A 254 -10.20 -34.63 -2.11
C ASN A 254 -11.37 -33.70 -2.43
N HIS A 255 -12.56 -34.13 -1.99
CA HIS A 255 -13.74 -33.28 -1.85
C HIS A 255 -13.49 -32.23 -0.75
N GLY A 256 -13.65 -30.96 -1.13
CA GLY A 256 -13.73 -29.81 -0.22
C GLY A 256 -12.44 -29.48 0.52
N CYS A 257 -11.42 -28.94 -0.17
CA CYS A 257 -10.22 -28.39 0.47
C CYS A 257 -10.58 -27.18 1.35
N PRO A 258 -10.48 -27.28 2.69
CA PRO A 258 -10.53 -26.11 3.56
C PRO A 258 -9.25 -25.32 3.31
N GLY A 259 -9.36 -24.18 2.63
CA GLY A 259 -8.22 -23.35 2.25
C GLY A 259 -8.11 -23.05 0.76
N ALA A 260 -9.04 -23.53 -0.08
CA ALA A 260 -9.00 -23.26 -1.51
C ALA A 260 -9.05 -21.75 -1.83
N ALA A 261 -9.72 -20.94 -1.00
CA ALA A 261 -9.88 -19.49 -1.15
C ALA A 261 -9.08 -18.68 -0.12
N PHE A 262 -7.91 -19.19 0.34
CA PHE A 262 -7.17 -18.50 1.40
C PHE A 262 -6.68 -17.11 0.96
N LEU A 263 -6.28 -16.95 -0.31
CA LEU A 263 -5.89 -15.64 -0.84
C LEU A 263 -7.05 -14.66 -0.83
N LYS A 264 -8.21 -15.07 -1.33
CA LYS A 264 -9.42 -14.23 -1.29
C LYS A 264 -9.79 -13.81 0.13
N SER A 265 -9.71 -14.74 1.08
CA SER A 265 -9.95 -14.45 2.50
C SER A 265 -8.93 -13.46 3.07
N HIS A 266 -7.65 -13.61 2.72
CA HIS A 266 -6.59 -12.70 3.13
C HIS A 266 -6.81 -11.29 2.56
N MET A 267 -7.13 -11.18 1.27
CA MET A 267 -7.40 -9.90 0.61
C MET A 267 -8.58 -9.18 1.23
N GLN A 268 -9.65 -9.93 1.53
CA GLN A 268 -10.82 -9.38 2.21
C GLN A 268 -10.49 -8.90 3.63
N ALA A 269 -9.67 -9.64 4.37
CA ALA A 269 -9.25 -9.26 5.72
C ALA A 269 -8.42 -7.97 5.70
N VAL A 270 -7.41 -7.88 4.83
CA VAL A 270 -6.62 -6.65 4.64
C VAL A 270 -7.51 -5.46 4.32
N ARG A 271 -8.46 -5.64 3.40
CA ARG A 271 -9.37 -4.56 2.99
C ARG A 271 -10.24 -4.06 4.15
N ILE A 272 -10.78 -4.97 4.95
CA ILE A 272 -11.63 -4.64 6.11
C ILE A 272 -10.81 -3.92 7.18
N ASP A 273 -9.63 -4.43 7.49
CA ASP A 273 -8.78 -3.87 8.53
C ASP A 273 -8.23 -2.51 8.11
N LEU A 274 -7.82 -2.35 6.85
CA LEU A 274 -7.37 -1.06 6.31
C LEU A 274 -8.49 -0.02 6.40
N GLN A 275 -9.71 -0.38 6.02
CA GLN A 275 -10.87 0.50 6.15
C GLN A 275 -11.12 0.88 7.61
N THR A 276 -11.08 -0.10 8.51
CA THR A 276 -11.34 0.09 9.94
C THR A 276 -10.31 1.00 10.59
N GLU A 277 -9.02 0.78 10.33
CA GLU A 277 -7.94 1.58 10.90
C GLU A 277 -7.96 3.03 10.40
N LEU A 278 -8.23 3.22 9.10
CA LEU A 278 -8.38 4.56 8.53
C LEU A 278 -9.57 5.32 9.15
N GLU A 279 -10.69 4.64 9.40
CA GLU A 279 -11.85 5.26 10.05
C GLU A 279 -11.62 5.53 11.54
N ALA A 280 -10.94 4.63 12.25
CA ALA A 280 -10.75 4.72 13.70
C ALA A 280 -9.75 5.79 14.12
N ARG A 281 -8.69 6.02 13.32
CA ARG A 281 -7.53 6.83 13.72
C ARG A 281 -7.56 8.27 13.24
N VAL A 282 -8.58 8.69 12.50
CA VAL A 282 -8.70 10.08 12.03
C VAL A 282 -8.75 11.10 13.18
N GLY A 283 -9.28 10.71 14.35
CA GLY A 283 -9.23 11.56 15.55
C GLY A 283 -7.81 11.86 16.04
N ASP A 284 -6.87 10.92 15.82
CA ASP A 284 -5.46 11.10 16.16
C ASP A 284 -4.84 12.14 15.21
N LEU A 285 -5.15 12.07 13.91
CA LEU A 285 -4.69 13.06 12.93
C LEU A 285 -5.17 14.47 13.28
N VAL A 286 -6.44 14.61 13.67
CA VAL A 286 -7.00 15.89 14.15
C VAL A 286 -6.20 16.41 15.33
N THR A 287 -5.91 15.55 16.31
CA THR A 287 -5.16 15.93 17.52
C THR A 287 -3.73 16.34 17.20
N ILE A 288 -3.04 15.60 16.33
CA ILE A 288 -1.65 15.88 15.92
C ILE A 288 -1.58 17.25 15.23
N LEU A 289 -2.40 17.45 14.19
CA LEU A 289 -2.37 18.70 13.43
C LEU A 289 -2.84 19.89 14.25
N TYR A 290 -3.81 19.69 15.15
CA TYR A 290 -4.20 20.71 16.09
C TYR A 290 -3.02 21.13 16.97
N ASN A 291 -2.32 20.19 17.59
CA ASN A 291 -1.17 20.54 18.43
C ASN A 291 -0.07 21.26 17.62
N ASP A 292 0.25 20.77 16.41
CA ASP A 292 1.27 21.36 15.55
C ASP A 292 0.94 22.80 15.13
N LEU A 293 -0.34 23.07 14.84
CA LEU A 293 -0.81 24.41 14.47
C LEU A 293 -0.85 25.38 15.66
N TYR A 294 -1.13 24.88 16.87
CA TYR A 294 -1.32 25.71 18.06
C TYR A 294 -0.02 25.97 18.83
N ASP A 295 0.87 24.99 18.94
CA ASP A 295 2.18 25.18 19.58
C ASP A 295 3.03 26.21 18.80
N GLN A 296 2.82 26.33 17.48
CA GLN A 296 3.47 27.34 16.63
C GLN A 296 2.87 28.75 16.76
N ALA A 297 1.64 28.89 17.28
CA ALA A 297 0.99 30.19 17.48
C ALA A 297 1.36 30.86 18.81
N ALA A 298 1.93 30.10 19.75
CA ALA A 298 2.30 30.57 21.09
C ALA A 298 3.66 31.30 21.17
N PHE A 299 4.35 31.48 20.04
CA PHE A 299 5.65 32.17 19.91
C PHE A 299 5.59 33.29 18.87
#